data_AF-A0A7W0ZFE0-F1
#
_entry.id   AF-A0A7W0ZFE0-F1
#
_cell.length_a   1.000
_cell.length_b   1.000
_cell.length_c   1.000
_cell.angle_alpha   90.00
_cell.angle_beta   90.00
_cell.angle_gamma   90.00
#
_symmetry.space_group_name_H-M   'P 1'
#
loop_
_entity.id
_entity.type
_entity.pdbx_description
1 polymer ?
#
loop_
_entity_poly.entity_id
_entity_poly.type
_entity_poly.pdbx_seq_one_letter_code
_entity_poly.pdbx_strand_id
1 'polypeptide(L)' 'MMLAGIPVRPELVRELTEIVDEPTATMLEQALERKVTVLALSIGDRERIFRALDDPPAGLAELRGVLLREHEWRVREGLI' A
#
# COMPACT_ATOMS: atom_id res chain seq x y z
N MET A 1 8.57 -7.38 1.19
CA MET A 1 7.73 -7.39 -0.04
C MET A 1 7.81 -6.02 -0.68
N MET A 2 7.96 -5.94 -1.99
CA MET A 2 7.94 -4.66 -2.72
C MET A 2 6.49 -4.21 -2.90
N LEU A 3 6.16 -3.02 -2.37
CA LEU A 3 4.88 -2.34 -2.52
C LEU A 3 5.14 -0.96 -3.14
N ALA A 4 4.42 -0.61 -4.21
CA ALA A 4 4.56 0.68 -4.90
C ALA A 4 6.03 1.06 -5.23
N GLY A 5 6.89 0.07 -5.50
CA GLY A 5 8.29 0.30 -5.85
C GLY A 5 9.26 0.44 -4.67
N ILE A 6 8.80 0.30 -3.42
CA ILE A 6 9.67 0.30 -2.24
C ILE A 6 9.61 -1.01 -1.45
N PRO A 7 10.69 -1.43 -0.77
CA PRO A 7 10.68 -2.60 0.08
C PRO A 7 9.97 -2.31 1.41
N VAL A 8 8.91 -3.07 1.70
CA VAL A 8 8.19 -3.04 2.98
C VAL A 8 8.46 -4.35 3.73
N ARG A 9 8.81 -4.26 5.01
CA ARG A 9 9.07 -5.43 5.87
C ARG A 9 7.79 -6.23 6.07
N PRO A 10 7.83 -7.58 6.09
CA PRO A 10 6.62 -8.42 6.26
C PRO A 10 5.78 -8.05 7.49
N GLU A 11 6.42 -7.62 8.58
CA GLU A 11 5.76 -7.21 9.82
C GLU A 11 4.93 -5.93 9.60
N LEU A 12 5.48 -4.97 8.85
CA LEU A 12 4.77 -3.74 8.49
C LEU A 12 3.67 -3.99 7.44
N VAL A 13 3.84 -4.99 6.56
CA VAL A 13 2.76 -5.41 5.66
C VAL A 13 1.61 -6.04 6.46
N ARG A 14 1.91 -6.78 7.53
CA ARG A 14 0.88 -7.29 8.45
C ARG A 14 0.20 -6.16 9.23
N GLU A 15 0.94 -5.17 9.72
CA GLU A 15 0.30 -3.98 10.31
C GLU A 15 -0.62 -3.26 9.30
N LEU A 16 -0.20 -3.20 8.04
CA LEU A 16 -1.02 -2.62 6.98
C LEU A 16 -2.31 -3.41 6.74
N THR A 17 -2.32 -4.75 6.88
CA THR A 17 -3.55 -5.55 6.72
C THR A 17 -4.59 -5.27 7.78
N GLU A 18 -4.19 -4.81 8.97
CA GLU A 18 -5.12 -4.47 10.05
C GLU A 18 -5.82 -3.11 9.86
N ILE A 19 -5.26 -2.22 9.03
CA ILE A 19 -5.76 -0.84 8.86
C ILE A 19 -6.34 -0.54 7.48
N VAL A 20 -6.03 -1.37 6.48
CA VAL A 20 -6.54 -1.18 5.12
C VAL A 20 -7.87 -1.91 4.92
N ASP A 21 -8.78 -1.30 4.17
CA ASP A 21 -10.07 -1.91 3.88
C ASP A 21 -9.97 -3.05 2.84
N GLU A 22 -11.00 -3.90 2.84
CA GLU A 22 -11.18 -4.92 1.81
C GLU A 22 -11.47 -4.34 0.41
N PRO A 23 -11.10 -5.04 -0.67
CA PRO A 23 -10.46 -6.37 -0.74
C PRO A 23 -8.92 -6.35 -0.57
N THR A 24 -8.34 -5.17 -0.33
CA THR A 24 -6.89 -4.97 -0.35
C THR A 24 -6.21 -5.64 0.85
N ALA A 25 -6.88 -5.70 2.00
CA ALA A 25 -6.38 -6.43 3.18
C ALA A 25 -6.18 -7.92 2.91
N THR A 26 -7.24 -8.60 2.43
CA THR A 26 -7.18 -10.03 2.07
C THR A 26 -6.08 -10.29 1.03
N MET A 27 -5.93 -9.42 0.02
CA MET A 27 -4.88 -9.56 -0.99
C MET A 27 -3.46 -9.50 -0.39
N LEU A 28 -3.22 -8.56 0.52
CA LEU A 28 -1.93 -8.40 1.21
C LEU A 28 -1.63 -9.61 2.11
N GLU A 29 -2.64 -10.11 2.83
CA GLU A 29 -2.52 -11.30 3.66
C GLU A 29 -2.14 -12.53 2.82
N GLN A 30 -2.86 -12.79 1.73
CA GLN A 30 -2.55 -13.89 0.81
C GLN A 30 -1.16 -13.76 0.18
N ALA A 31 -0.72 -12.52 -0.10
CA ALA A 31 0.62 -12.26 -0.62
C ALA A 31 1.70 -12.61 0.42
N LEU A 32 1.46 -12.34 1.71
CA LEU A 32 2.36 -12.73 2.79
C LEU A 32 2.42 -14.26 2.95
N GLU A 33 1.27 -14.93 2.98
CA GLU A 33 1.18 -16.40 3.09
C GLU A 33 1.95 -17.09 1.97
N ARG A 34 1.79 -16.59 0.73
CA ARG A 34 2.45 -17.10 -0.47
C ARG A 34 3.90 -16.63 -0.61
N LYS A 35 4.41 -15.84 0.33
CA LYS A 35 5.76 -15.26 0.32
C LYS A 35 6.08 -14.49 -0.96
N VAL A 36 5.08 -13.77 -1.47
CA VAL A 36 5.23 -12.92 -2.66
C VAL A 36 6.27 -11.84 -2.37
N THR A 37 7.26 -11.73 -3.26
CA THR A 37 8.36 -10.77 -3.12
C THR A 37 8.01 -9.41 -3.70
N VAL A 38 7.21 -9.37 -4.77
CA VAL A 38 6.73 -8.15 -5.44
C VAL A 38 5.23 -8.28 -5.66
N LEU A 39 4.45 -7.36 -5.08
CA LEU A 39 2.99 -7.35 -5.24
C LEU A 39 2.59 -6.22 -6.19
N ALA A 40 1.99 -6.60 -7.31
CA ALA A 40 1.41 -5.63 -8.23
C ALA A 40 0.11 -5.08 -7.62
N LEU A 41 0.04 -3.76 -7.45
CA LEU A 41 -1.12 -3.07 -6.90
C LEU A 41 -1.88 -2.37 -8.03
N SER A 42 -3.21 -2.52 -8.05
CA SER A 42 -4.05 -1.70 -8.92
C SER A 42 -4.06 -0.24 -8.45
N ILE A 43 -4.55 0.69 -9.28
CA ILE A 43 -4.77 2.09 -8.84
C ILE A 43 -5.68 2.11 -7.61
N GLY A 44 -6.78 1.35 -7.62
CA GLY A 44 -7.70 1.26 -6.49
C GLY A 44 -7.05 0.76 -5.19
N ASP A 45 -6.17 -0.25 -5.28
CA ASP A 45 -5.46 -0.76 -4.09
C ASP A 45 -4.49 0.28 -3.53
N ARG A 46 -3.79 0.99 -4.41
CA ARG A 46 -2.87 2.06 -4.01
C ARG A 46 -3.62 3.21 -3.33
N GLU A 47 -4.79 3.59 -3.82
CA GLU A 47 -5.65 4.60 -3.17
C GLU A 47 -6.19 4.13 -1.81
N ARG A 48 -6.59 2.85 -1.68
CA ARG A 48 -7.02 2.31 -0.38
C ARG A 48 -5.88 2.31 0.64
N ILE A 49 -4.69 1.85 0.24
CA ILE A 49 -3.49 1.88 1.09
C ILE A 49 -3.14 3.31 1.47
N PHE A 50 -3.18 4.26 0.52
CA PHE A 50 -2.88 5.66 0.78
C PHE A 50 -3.81 6.26 1.84
N ARG A 51 -5.12 6.01 1.72
CA ARG A 51 -6.14 6.50 2.68
C ARG A 51 -5.98 5.86 4.06
N ALA A 52 -5.65 4.57 4.12
CA ALA A 52 -5.41 3.86 5.37
C ALA A 52 -4.18 4.42 6.11
N LEU A 53 -3.23 5.01 5.39
CA LEU A 53 -2.00 5.59 5.94
C LEU A 53 -2.13 7.07 6.33
N ASP A 54 -3.33 7.59 6.61
CA ASP A 54 -3.45 8.99 7.01
C ASP A 54 -2.69 9.29 8.32
N ASP A 55 -2.78 8.36 9.29
CA ASP A 55 -1.91 8.27 10.48
C ASP A 55 -1.07 6.98 10.41
N PRO A 56 0.10 7.01 9.74
CA PRO A 56 0.83 5.80 9.40
C PRO A 56 1.55 5.21 10.63
N PRO A 57 1.48 3.88 10.85
CA PRO A 57 2.36 3.19 11.79
C PRO A 57 3.84 3.48 11.54
N ALA A 58 4.65 3.38 12.59
CA ALA A 58 6.08 3.64 12.53
C ALA A 58 6.77 2.74 11.49
N GLY A 59 7.34 3.36 10.45
CA GLY A 59 7.99 2.65 9.34
C GLY A 59 7.17 2.54 8.07
N LEU A 60 5.91 3.01 8.05
CA LEU A 60 5.09 3.13 6.83
C LEU A 60 5.04 4.55 6.25
N ALA A 61 5.71 5.51 6.89
CA ALA A 61 5.77 6.90 6.42
C ALA A 61 6.36 7.05 5.01
N GLU A 62 7.38 6.24 4.66
CA GLU A 62 7.97 6.25 3.31
C GLU A 62 6.97 5.73 2.27
N LEU A 63 6.23 4.65 2.58
CA LEU A 63 5.17 4.13 1.72
C LEU A 63 4.09 5.19 1.48
N ARG A 64 3.65 5.87 2.53
CA ARG A 64 2.70 6.98 2.44
C ARG A 64 3.23 8.09 1.52
N GLY A 65 4.51 8.47 1.66
CA GLY A 65 5.14 9.51 0.85
C GLY A 65 5.17 9.17 -0.65
N VAL A 66 5.49 7.92 -0.99
CA VAL A 66 5.48 7.44 -2.39
C VAL A 66 4.05 7.49 -2.96
N LEU A 67 3.08 6.98 -2.21
CA LEU A 67 1.69 6.96 -2.62
C LEU A 67 1.07 8.36 -2.74
N LEU A 68 1.45 9.30 -1.86
CA LEU A 68 1.03 10.69 -1.95
C LEU A 68 1.48 11.33 -3.27
N ARG A 69 2.76 11.21 -3.61
CA ARG A 69 3.29 11.76 -4.87
C ARG A 69 2.58 11.15 -6.09
N GLU A 70 2.28 9.86 -6.00
CA GLU A 70 1.56 9.14 -7.05
C GLU A 70 0.10 9.62 -7.17
N HIS A 71 -0.59 9.80 -6.05
CA HIS A 71 -1.94 10.36 -5.95
C HIS A 71 -2.00 11.77 -6.56
N GLU A 72 -1.11 12.68 -6.14
CA GLU A 72 -1.03 14.04 -6.67
C GLU A 72 -0.82 14.07 -8.20
N TRP A 73 0.05 13.18 -8.71
CA TRP A 73 0.25 13.04 -10.14
C TRP A 73 -1.06 12.60 -10.83
N ARG A 74 -1.75 11.58 -10.31
CA ARG A 74 -3.00 11.09 -10.93
C ARG A 74 -4.13 12.11 -10.90
N VAL A 75 -4.28 12.85 -9.81
CA VAL A 75 -5.26 13.94 -9.70
C VAL A 75 -4.98 15.00 -10.77
N ARG A 76 -3.71 15.39 -10.95
CA ARG A 76 -3.33 16.36 -11.99
C ARG A 76 -3.65 15.86 -13.40
N GLU A 77 -3.45 14.56 -13.66
CA GLU A 77 -3.72 13.96 -14.97
C GLU A 77 -5.20 13.57 -15.17
N GLY A 78 -6.08 13.78 -14.18
CA GLY A 78 -7.51 13.43 -14.25
C GLY A 78 -7.78 11.92 -14.32
N LEU A 79 -6.90 11.11 -13.72
CA LEU A 79 -7.00 9.65 -13.72
C LEU A 79 -7.81 9.09 -12.53
N ILE A 80 -8.04 9.91 -11.52
CA ILE A 80 -8.87 9.66 -10.33
C ILE A 80 -9.54 10.96 -9.89
#